data_AF-A0A6H1ZYS2-F1
#
_entry.id   AF-A0A6H1ZYS2-F1
#
_cell.length_a   1.000
_cell.length_b   1.000
_cell.length_c   1.000
_cell.angle_alpha   90.00
_cell.angle_beta   90.00
_cell.angle_gamma   90.00
#
_symmetry.space_group_name_H-M   'P 1'
#
loop_
_entity.id
_entity.type
_entity.pdbx_description
1 polymer ?
#
loop_
_entity_poly.entity_id
_entity_poly.type
_entity_poly.pdbx_seq_one_letter_code
_entity_poly.pdbx_strand_id
1 'polypeptide(L)'
;MNDLKWLFTAPYSKGELEREIVMAQAVMESELVGTAFPDSTFEDGYIAALNFVLGNEGSNVREEYEAICAEHSTTDVQAGDYEQTA
;
A
#
# COMPACT_ATOMS: atom_id res chain seq x y z
N MET A 1 -12.03 -0.93 -38.54
CA MET A 1 -12.22 0.03 -37.44
C MET A 1 -13.07 -0.64 -36.36
N ASN A 2 -12.44 -1.53 -35.59
CA ASN A 2 -13.06 -2.15 -34.39
C ASN A 2 -12.02 -2.17 -33.25
N ASP A 3 -11.16 -1.15 -33.22
CA ASP A 3 -9.99 -1.08 -32.34
C ASP A 3 -10.28 -0.26 -31.06
N LEU A 4 -11.53 0.14 -30.84
CA LEU A 4 -11.98 0.93 -29.68
C LEU A 4 -12.51 0.07 -28.51
N LYS A 5 -12.48 -1.26 -28.66
CA LYS A 5 -12.80 -2.22 -27.59
C LYS A 5 -11.57 -3.07 -27.26
N TRP A 6 -10.42 -2.45 -27.01
CA TRP A 6 -9.56 -3.07 -26.01
C TRP A 6 -10.34 -2.92 -24.71
N LEU A 7 -11.02 -4.01 -24.32
CA LEU A 7 -11.71 -4.09 -23.04
C LEU A 7 -10.74 -3.55 -22.00
N PHE A 8 -11.11 -2.45 -21.32
CA PHE A 8 -10.49 -2.05 -20.07
C PHE A 8 -10.87 -3.10 -19.00
N THR A 9 -10.42 -4.34 -19.17
CA THR A 9 -10.40 -5.34 -18.12
C THR A 9 -9.13 -5.07 -17.34
N ALA A 10 -9.21 -4.14 -16.39
CA ALA A 10 -8.23 -4.12 -15.32
C ALA A 10 -8.29 -5.51 -14.66
N PRO A 11 -7.14 -6.19 -14.46
CA PRO A 11 -7.11 -7.48 -13.78
C PRO A 11 -7.65 -7.40 -12.34
N TYR A 12 -7.66 -6.19 -11.78
CA TYR A 12 -8.17 -5.89 -10.46
C TYR A 12 -9.61 -5.36 -10.53
N SER A 13 -10.45 -5.87 -9.63
CA SER A 13 -11.76 -5.31 -9.34
C SER A 13 -11.64 -3.93 -8.68
N LYS A 14 -12.73 -3.16 -8.73
CA LYS A 14 -12.83 -1.87 -8.02
C LYS A 14 -12.42 -1.99 -6.55
N GLY A 15 -12.87 -3.05 -5.87
CA GLY A 15 -12.56 -3.26 -4.46
C GLY A 15 -11.10 -3.60 -4.18
N GLU A 16 -10.40 -4.23 -5.12
CA GLU A 16 -8.94 -4.46 -5.00
C GLU A 16 -8.18 -3.15 -5.14
N LEU A 17 -8.55 -2.30 -6.10
CA LEU A 17 -7.95 -0.98 -6.27
C LEU A 17 -8.23 -0.05 -5.07
N GLU A 18 -9.44 -0.09 -4.50
CA GLU A 18 -9.78 0.68 -3.30
C GLU A 18 -8.95 0.26 -2.09
N ARG A 19 -8.69 -1.05 -1.92
CA ARG A 19 -7.78 -1.53 -0.87
C ARG A 19 -6.34 -1.05 -1.09
N GLU A 20 -5.87 -1.07 -2.33
CA GLU A 20 -4.56 -0.56 -2.68
C GLU A 20 -4.40 0.93 -2.30
N ILE A 21 -5.43 1.74 -2.57
CA ILE A 21 -5.45 3.16 -2.20
C ILE A 21 -5.36 3.34 -0.68
N VAL A 22 -6.12 2.54 0.09
CA VAL A 22 -6.05 2.60 1.56
C VAL A 22 -4.66 2.24 2.08
N MET A 23 -4.03 1.20 1.51
CA MET A 23 -2.66 0.83 1.87
C MET A 23 -1.67 1.97 1.54
N ALA A 24 -1.76 2.54 0.34
CA ALA A 24 -0.90 3.65 -0.08
C ALA A 24 -1.06 4.88 0.83
N GLN A 25 -2.29 5.23 1.22
CA GLN A 25 -2.56 6.33 2.15
C GLN A 25 -1.91 6.08 3.52
N ALA A 26 -2.08 4.87 4.07
CA ALA A 26 -1.48 4.52 5.36
C ALA A 26 0.06 4.52 5.33
N VAL A 27 0.67 4.07 4.22
CA VAL A 27 2.13 4.15 4.04
C VAL A 27 2.60 5.61 4.02
N MET A 28 1.91 6.47 3.27
CA MET A 28 2.23 7.90 3.18
C MET A 28 2.07 8.64 4.52
N GLU A 29 1.10 8.24 5.34
CA GLU A 29 0.86 8.82 6.67
C GLU A 29 1.85 8.32 7.72
N SER A 30 2.53 7.19 7.49
CA SER A 30 3.51 6.65 8.43
C SER A 30 4.79 7.49 8.44
N GLU A 31 5.18 7.98 9.62
CA GLU A 31 6.44 8.73 9.79
C GLU A 31 7.69 7.84 9.70
N LEU A 32 7.52 6.51 9.74
CA LEU A 32 8.60 5.52 9.81
C LEU A 32 9.17 5.12 8.44
N VAL A 33 8.34 5.06 7.40
CA VAL A 33 8.74 4.47 6.11
C VAL A 33 9.13 5.54 5.08
N GLY A 34 8.69 6.78 5.26
CA GLY A 34 8.72 7.74 4.15
C GLY A 34 7.87 7.22 2.99
N THR A 35 8.04 7.78 1.80
CA THR A 35 7.41 7.17 0.62
C THR A 35 8.01 5.77 0.43
N ALA A 36 7.28 4.81 -0.16
CA ALA A 36 7.84 3.52 -0.61
C ALA A 36 8.98 3.66 -1.65
N PHE A 37 9.33 4.91 -1.97
CA PHE A 37 10.26 5.34 -2.99
C PHE A 37 11.03 6.58 -2.51
N PRO A 38 11.90 6.46 -1.50
CA PRO A 38 12.60 7.61 -0.93
C PRO A 38 13.51 8.32 -1.96
N ASP A 39 13.97 7.59 -2.97
CA ASP A 39 14.83 8.09 -4.05
C ASP A 39 14.11 8.29 -5.40
N SER A 40 12.80 8.03 -5.49
CA SER A 40 12.08 8.11 -6.77
C SER A 40 11.29 9.40 -6.92
N THR A 41 10.99 9.72 -8.18
CA THR A 41 10.22 10.90 -8.55
C THR A 41 8.72 10.62 -8.46
N PHE A 42 7.92 11.69 -8.49
CA PHE A 42 6.47 11.57 -8.60
C PHE A 42 6.07 10.78 -9.86
N GLU A 43 6.76 11.02 -10.98
CA GLU A 43 6.55 10.35 -12.26
C GLU A 43 6.78 8.84 -12.15
N ASP A 44 7.81 8.40 -11.43
CA ASP A 44 8.09 6.97 -11.22
C ASP A 44 6.94 6.29 -10.45
N GLY A 45 6.43 6.94 -9.40
CA GLY A 45 5.27 6.45 -8.65
C GLY A 45 4.00 6.40 -9.51
N TYR A 46 3.80 7.39 -10.39
CA TYR A 46 2.67 7.40 -11.31
C TYR A 46 2.75 6.26 -12.35
N ILE A 47 3.94 6.00 -12.89
CA ILE A 47 4.18 4.89 -13.82
C ILE A 47 3.91 3.54 -13.14
N ALA A 48 4.44 3.34 -11.91
CA ALA A 48 4.21 2.13 -11.14
C ALA A 48 2.72 1.90 -10.86
N ALA A 49 1.96 2.94 -10.49
CA ALA A 49 0.52 2.85 -10.28
C ALA A 49 -0.24 2.42 -11.55
N LEU A 50 0.14 2.94 -12.72
CA LEU A 50 -0.45 2.53 -14.00
C LEU A 50 -0.11 1.08 -14.35
N ASN A 51 1.14 0.65 -14.13
CA ASN A 51 1.55 -0.74 -14.33
C ASN A 51 0.83 -1.70 -13.39
N PHE A 52 0.59 -1.30 -12.14
CA PHE A 52 -0.27 -2.04 -11.22
C PHE A 52 -1.69 -2.13 -11.76
N VAL A 53 -2.34 -1.02 -12.14
CA VAL A 53 -3.72 -1.05 -12.67
C VAL A 53 -3.86 -1.93 -13.92
N LEU A 54 -2.81 -2.04 -14.74
CA LEU A 54 -2.77 -2.92 -15.91
C LEU A 54 -2.37 -4.37 -15.59
N GLY A 55 -1.91 -4.65 -14.36
CA GLY A 55 -1.39 -5.96 -13.93
C GLY A 55 -0.04 -6.33 -14.55
N ASN A 56 0.71 -5.34 -15.04
CA ASN A 56 2.08 -5.54 -15.49
C ASN A 56 3.03 -5.73 -14.31
N GLU A 57 2.72 -5.08 -13.18
CA GLU A 57 3.52 -5.10 -11.95
C GLU A 57 2.63 -5.38 -10.73
N GLY A 58 3.26 -5.87 -9.66
CA GLY A 58 2.60 -6.11 -8.38
C GLY A 58 2.39 -4.83 -7.57
N SER A 59 1.76 -4.97 -6.41
CA SER A 59 1.64 -3.89 -5.43
C SER A 59 3.02 -3.48 -4.93
N ASN A 60 3.26 -2.19 -4.88
CA ASN A 60 4.48 -1.55 -4.37
C ASN A 60 4.27 -0.86 -3.01
N VAL A 61 3.12 -1.05 -2.38
CA VAL A 61 2.77 -0.46 -1.07
C VAL A 61 2.38 -1.51 -0.04
N ARG A 62 2.12 -2.75 -0.47
CA ARG A 62 1.62 -3.80 0.41
C ARG A 62 2.66 -4.31 1.38
N GLU A 63 3.91 -4.46 0.96
CA GLU A 63 4.98 -4.90 1.86
C GLU A 63 5.22 -3.87 2.97
N GLU A 64 5.28 -2.59 2.58
CA GLU A 64 5.42 -1.46 3.49
C GLU A 64 4.22 -1.36 4.44
N TYR A 65 3.00 -1.53 3.92
CA TYR A 65 1.79 -1.54 4.74
C TYR A 65 1.77 -2.70 5.74
N GLU A 66 2.14 -3.91 5.31
CA GLU A 66 2.24 -5.08 6.18
C GLU A 66 3.30 -4.88 7.28
N ALA A 67 4.43 -4.24 6.97
CA ALA A 67 5.44 -3.88 7.95
C ALA A 67 4.89 -2.90 9.00
N ILE A 68 4.19 -1.84 8.57
CA ILE A 68 3.53 -0.88 9.47
C ILE A 68 2.53 -1.61 10.39
N CYS A 69 1.68 -2.48 9.84
CA CYS A 69 0.72 -3.25 10.63
C CYS A 69 1.39 -4.20 11.64
N ALA A 70 2.50 -4.83 11.26
CA ALA A 70 3.26 -5.71 12.15
C ALA A 70 3.88 -4.92 13.31
N GLU A 71 4.42 -3.73 13.06
CA GLU A 71 5.00 -2.86 14.09
C GLU A 71 3.93 -2.34 15.08
N HIS A 72 2.76 -1.90 14.58
CA HIS A 72 1.63 -1.53 15.44
C HIS A 72 1.13 -2.70 16.30
N SER A 73 1.13 -3.91 15.75
CA SER A 73 0.76 -5.11 16.50
C SER A 73 1.73 -5.44 17.65
N THR A 74 3.00 -5.03 17.54
CA THR A 74 3.99 -5.24 18.62
C THR A 74 3.94 -4.18 19.73
N THR A 75 3.45 -2.98 19.43
CA THR A 75 3.35 -1.89 20.42
C THR A 75 2.17 -2.06 21.37
N ASP A 76 1.07 -2.68 20.92
CA ASP A 76 -0.09 -3.00 21.76
C ASP A 76 0.19 -4.06 22.83
N VAL A 77 1.25 -4.88 22.67
CA VAL A 77 1.59 -5.95 23.63
C VAL A 77 2.46 -5.44 24.79
N GLN A 78 3.11 -4.27 24.68
CA GLN A 78 3.96 -3.75 25.75
C GLN A 78 3.24 -2.84 26.77
N ALA A 79 1.99 -2.47 26.54
CA ALA A 79 1.22 -1.61 27.46
C ALA A 79 0.47 -2.38 28.58
N GLY A 80 0.72 -3.69 28.74
CA GLY A 80 -0.07 -4.57 29.61
C GLY A 80 0.53 -4.97 30.96
N ASP A 81 1.80 -4.69 31.24
CA ASP A 81 2.51 -5.30 32.39
C ASP A 81 3.11 -4.29 33.39
N TYR A 82 2.30 -3.34 33.88
CA TYR A 82 2.62 -2.65 35.14
C TYR A 82 1.38 -2.05 35.82
N GLU A 83 0.51 -2.91 36.34
CA GLU A 83 -0.27 -2.58 37.54
C GLU A 83 -0.82 -3.85 38.21
N GLN A 84 -0.14 -4.33 39.27
CA GLN A 84 -0.78 -4.86 40.50
C GLN A 84 0.25 -5.20 41.60
N THR A 85 0.41 -4.25 42.52
CA THR A 85 0.35 -4.40 43.99
C THR A 85 0.75 -5.74 44.64
N ALA A 86 1.81 -5.70 45.46
CA ALA A 86 1.76 -5.99 46.91
C ALA A 86 3.03 -5.50 47.60
#